data_AF-A0A9D5QWT5-F1
#
_entry.id   AF-A0A9D5QWT5-F1
#
_cell.length_a   1.000
_cell.length_b   1.000
_cell.length_c   1.000
_cell.angle_alpha   90.00
_cell.angle_beta   90.00
_cell.angle_gamma   90.00
#
_symmetry.space_group_name_H-M   'P 1'
#
loop_
_entity.id
_entity.type
_entity.pdbx_description
1 polymer ?
#
loop_
_entity_poly.entity_id
_entity_poly.type
_entity_poly.pdbx_seq_one_letter_code
_entity_poly.pdbx_strand_id
1 'polypeptide(L)'
;MRSLPIRLKGSSITRTVGVIIDADMDADARWQSVRQTLIKSGIYSDIPENCPKEGLILSPEISENVRFGLWLMPDNNTAGMLENFTTMLIPDGDQLLPIIDETLSRIEGEHLSRYSHLHHEKARIHTWLAWQETPGIPMGRAITRKYLTTTPPICTAFVEWLRQLFG
;
A
#
# COMPACT_ATOMS: atom_id res chain seq x y z
N MET A 1 9.51 20.33 -3.72
CA MET A 1 9.32 19.24 -4.70
C MET A 1 10.50 18.28 -4.64
N ARG A 2 10.37 17.15 -3.94
CA ARG A 2 11.31 16.03 -4.07
C ARG A 2 10.63 14.99 -4.95
N SER A 3 11.01 14.93 -6.22
CA SER A 3 10.65 13.82 -7.10
C SER A 3 11.37 12.57 -6.61
N LEU A 4 10.67 11.45 -6.49
CA LEU A 4 11.28 10.15 -6.31
C LEU A 4 11.98 9.78 -7.63
N PRO A 5 13.32 9.69 -7.69
CA PRO A 5 13.98 9.16 -8.87
C PRO A 5 13.78 7.65 -8.86
N ILE A 6 12.77 7.16 -9.57
CA ILE A 6 12.64 5.73 -9.86
C ILE A 6 13.75 5.36 -10.84
N ARG A 7 14.92 5.00 -10.29
CA ARG A 7 16.04 4.48 -11.05
C ARG A 7 15.80 2.99 -11.28
N LEU A 8 15.19 2.65 -12.42
CA LEU A 8 15.14 1.28 -12.91
C LEU A 8 16.56 0.86 -13.30
N LYS A 9 17.36 0.39 -12.33
CA LYS A 9 18.64 -0.27 -12.58
C LYS A 9 18.35 -1.75 -12.76
N GLY A 10 18.07 -2.15 -14.00
CA GLY A 10 18.11 -3.57 -14.37
C GLY A 10 19.56 -4.04 -14.38
N SER A 11 19.89 -5.03 -13.56
CA SER A 11 20.96 -5.96 -13.93
C SER A 11 20.42 -6.81 -15.09
N SER A 12 21.29 -7.39 -15.92
CA SER A 12 20.93 -8.19 -17.10
C SER A 12 20.05 -9.45 -16.85
N ILE A 13 19.50 -9.60 -15.64
CA ILE A 13 18.70 -10.75 -15.18
C ILE A 13 17.30 -10.35 -14.65
N THR A 14 17.07 -9.10 -14.23
CA THR A 14 15.77 -8.68 -13.67
C THR A 14 14.77 -8.38 -14.79
N ARG A 15 13.95 -9.36 -15.14
CA ARG A 15 12.89 -9.25 -16.17
C ARG A 15 11.58 -8.65 -15.68
N THR A 16 11.35 -8.60 -14.37
CA THR A 16 10.13 -8.06 -13.76
C THR A 16 10.45 -7.20 -12.55
N VAL A 17 9.79 -6.04 -12.43
CA VAL A 17 9.83 -5.15 -11.26
C VAL A 17 8.40 -4.87 -10.80
N GLY A 18 8.11 -5.16 -9.53
CA GLY A 18 6.89 -4.73 -8.86
C GLY A 18 7.18 -3.58 -7.91
N VAL A 19 6.39 -2.51 -7.99
CA VAL A 19 6.49 -1.35 -7.13
C VAL A 19 5.20 -1.22 -6.32
N ILE A 20 5.35 -0.98 -5.02
CA ILE A 20 4.24 -0.65 -4.14
C ILE A 20 4.49 0.77 -3.64
N ILE A 21 3.49 1.65 -3.77
CA ILE A 21 3.62 3.07 -3.42
C ILE A 21 2.44 3.49 -2.57
N ASP A 22 2.69 4.27 -1.52
CA ASP A 22 1.62 4.91 -0.75
C ASP A 22 0.94 6.02 -1.57
N ALA A 23 -0.40 6.06 -1.57
CA ALA A 23 -1.17 7.17 -2.12
C ALA A 23 -1.07 8.43 -1.26
N ASP A 24 -0.68 8.29 0.00
CA ASP A 24 -0.65 9.35 1.01
C ASP A 24 -2.02 10.03 1.10
N MET A 25 -2.14 11.28 0.65
CA MET A 25 -3.35 12.10 0.77
C MET A 25 -4.19 12.18 -0.52
N ASP A 26 -3.63 11.79 -1.67
CA ASP A 26 -4.29 11.95 -2.98
C ASP A 26 -3.82 10.86 -3.94
N ALA A 27 -4.66 9.83 -4.10
CA ALA A 27 -4.40 8.68 -4.94
C ALA A 27 -4.32 9.05 -6.44
N ASP A 28 -5.21 9.94 -6.90
CA ASP A 28 -5.26 10.34 -8.31
C ASP A 28 -4.00 11.14 -8.66
N ALA A 29 -3.62 12.13 -7.85
CA ALA A 29 -2.40 12.89 -8.07
C ALA A 29 -1.15 11.99 -8.00
N ARG A 30 -1.12 11.03 -7.07
CA ARG A 30 -0.02 10.05 -6.98
C ARG A 30 0.06 9.19 -8.23
N TRP A 31 -1.07 8.67 -8.69
CA TRP A 31 -1.16 7.89 -9.93
C TRP A 31 -0.70 8.72 -11.14
N GLN A 32 -1.21 9.93 -11.32
CA GLN A 32 -0.82 10.79 -12.46
C GLN A 32 0.68 11.10 -12.48
N SER A 33 1.29 11.28 -11.30
CA SER A 33 2.76 11.47 -11.18
C SER A 33 3.54 10.24 -11.66
N VAL A 34 3.13 9.03 -11.26
CA VAL A 34 3.75 7.77 -11.70
C VAL A 34 3.51 7.56 -13.20
N ARG A 35 2.27 7.73 -13.65
CA ARG A 35 1.87 7.64 -15.05
C ARG A 35 2.72 8.55 -15.95
N GLN A 36 2.92 9.79 -15.56
CA GLN A 36 3.75 10.73 -16.32
C GLN A 36 5.21 10.27 -16.41
N THR A 37 5.73 9.62 -15.38
CA THR A 37 7.08 9.03 -15.37
C THR A 37 7.17 7.84 -16.32
N LEU A 38 6.15 6.98 -16.33
CA LEU A 38 6.05 5.83 -17.25
C LEU A 38 5.97 6.30 -18.70
N ILE A 39 5.14 7.31 -19.02
CA ILE A 39 5.03 7.88 -20.37
C ILE A 39 6.38 8.45 -20.84
N LYS A 40 7.06 9.21 -19.97
CA LYS A 40 8.37 9.80 -20.29
C LYS A 40 9.46 8.77 -20.53
N SER A 41 9.30 7.53 -20.03
CA SER A 41 10.28 6.46 -20.26
C SER A 41 10.27 5.95 -21.70
N GLY A 42 9.14 6.04 -22.40
CA GLY A 42 8.97 5.49 -23.75
C GLY A 42 9.03 3.95 -23.85
N ILE A 43 8.99 3.23 -22.72
CA ILE A 43 9.12 1.76 -22.67
C ILE A 43 7.79 1.04 -22.91
N TYR A 44 6.67 1.68 -22.56
CA TYR A 44 5.32 1.10 -22.59
C TYR A 44 4.37 2.01 -23.38
N SER A 45 3.51 1.41 -24.20
CA SER A 45 2.51 2.10 -25.02
C SER A 45 1.13 2.17 -24.36
N ASP A 46 0.72 1.10 -23.67
CA ASP A 46 -0.64 0.94 -23.12
C ASP A 46 -0.75 1.39 -21.66
N ILE A 47 -0.38 2.65 -21.36
CA ILE A 47 -0.48 3.20 -20.01
C ILE A 47 -1.88 3.80 -19.79
N PRO A 48 -2.74 3.22 -18.93
CA PRO A 48 -4.12 3.66 -18.75
C PRO A 48 -4.19 5.07 -18.15
N GLU A 49 -5.29 5.78 -18.41
CA GLU A 49 -5.51 7.13 -17.87
C GLU A 49 -5.74 7.12 -16.35
N ASN A 50 -6.53 6.16 -15.88
CA ASN A 50 -6.85 5.94 -14.47
C ASN A 50 -6.09 4.72 -13.92
N CYS A 51 -5.86 4.69 -12.60
CA CYS A 51 -5.20 3.56 -11.97
C CYS A 51 -6.12 2.32 -12.04
N PRO A 52 -5.66 1.16 -12.58
CA PRO A 52 -6.46 -0.05 -12.58
C PRO A 52 -6.72 -0.54 -11.15
N LYS A 53 -7.97 -0.90 -10.84
CA LYS A 53 -8.36 -1.34 -9.49
C LYS A 53 -7.67 -2.64 -9.08
N GLU A 54 -7.39 -3.49 -10.06
CA GLU A 54 -6.70 -4.77 -9.92
C GLU A 54 -5.18 -4.62 -9.81
N GLY A 55 -4.67 -3.38 -9.83
CA GLY A 55 -3.24 -3.07 -9.90
C GLY A 55 -2.76 -2.99 -11.35
N LEU A 56 -1.76 -2.15 -11.58
CA LEU A 56 -1.18 -1.98 -12.90
C LEU A 56 -0.19 -3.13 -13.18
N ILE A 57 -0.26 -3.67 -14.39
CA ILE A 57 0.77 -4.51 -14.99
C ILE A 57 0.98 -4.04 -16.42
N LEU A 58 2.23 -3.70 -16.76
CA LEU A 58 2.67 -3.30 -18.08
C LEU A 58 3.70 -4.30 -18.59
N SER A 59 3.41 -4.87 -19.75
CA SER A 59 4.37 -5.66 -20.53
C SER A 59 5.10 -4.72 -21.49
N PRO A 60 6.43 -4.82 -21.60
CA PRO A 60 7.16 -4.01 -22.56
C PRO A 60 6.92 -4.51 -23.99
N GLU A 61 6.99 -3.61 -24.96
CA GLU A 61 6.92 -4.00 -26.38
C GLU A 61 8.14 -4.81 -26.82
N ILE A 62 9.31 -4.48 -26.26
CA ILE A 62 10.58 -5.15 -26.52
C ILE A 62 10.87 -6.11 -25.37
N SER A 63 11.00 -7.40 -25.67
CA SER A 63 11.16 -8.47 -24.66
C SER A 63 12.39 -8.36 -23.75
N GLU A 64 13.39 -7.55 -24.13
CA GLU A 64 14.59 -7.26 -23.32
C GLU A 64 14.33 -6.19 -22.23
N ASN A 65 13.25 -5.43 -22.36
CA ASN A 65 12.86 -4.45 -21.36
C ASN A 65 12.16 -5.12 -20.17
N VAL A 66 12.03 -4.35 -19.09
CA VAL A 66 11.47 -4.83 -17.82
C VAL A 66 9.94 -4.87 -17.90
N ARG A 67 9.34 -5.97 -17.44
CA ARG A 67 7.91 -6.02 -17.09
C ARG A 67 7.70 -5.25 -15.79
N PHE A 68 6.74 -4.33 -15.78
CA PHE A 68 6.52 -3.43 -14.65
C PHE A 68 5.13 -3.66 -14.05
N GLY A 69 5.06 -3.75 -12.73
CA GLY A 69 3.79 -3.69 -12.01
C GLY A 69 3.80 -2.60 -10.96
N LEU A 70 2.64 -2.00 -10.73
CA LEU A 70 2.41 -1.04 -9.65
C LEU A 70 1.16 -1.43 -8.86
N TRP A 71 1.30 -1.44 -7.54
CA TRP A 71 0.19 -1.36 -6.60
C TRP A 71 0.25 -0.03 -5.85
N LEU A 72 -0.83 0.73 -5.90
CA LEU A 72 -0.98 1.96 -5.15
C LEU A 72 -1.76 1.65 -3.87
N MET A 73 -1.15 1.85 -2.71
CA MET A 73 -1.80 1.58 -1.43
C MET A 73 -2.95 2.57 -1.17
N PRO A 74 -3.97 2.14 -0.41
CA PRO A 74 -4.14 0.78 0.08
C PRO A 74 -4.74 -0.17 -0.98
N ASP A 75 -5.47 0.35 -1.96
CA ASP A 75 -6.38 -0.42 -2.81
C ASP A 75 -6.46 0.01 -4.29
N ASN A 76 -5.44 0.71 -4.78
CA ASN A 76 -5.35 1.33 -6.11
C ASN A 76 -6.34 2.46 -6.40
N ASN A 77 -7.16 2.86 -5.43
CA ASN A 77 -8.27 3.78 -5.68
C ASN A 77 -8.38 4.89 -4.63
N THR A 78 -8.06 4.60 -3.37
CA THR A 78 -8.23 5.53 -2.26
C THR A 78 -6.91 6.11 -1.79
N ALA A 79 -6.97 7.29 -1.17
CA ALA A 79 -5.83 7.83 -0.45
C ALA A 79 -5.51 6.93 0.76
N GLY A 80 -4.23 6.77 1.05
CA GLY A 80 -3.77 6.00 2.19
C GLY A 80 -2.38 5.40 1.99
N MET A 81 -2.00 4.61 2.98
CA MET A 81 -0.69 4.00 3.09
C MET A 81 -0.83 2.51 3.45
N LEU A 82 0.30 1.83 3.60
CA LEU A 82 0.36 0.47 4.12
C LEU A 82 -0.41 0.27 5.45
N GLU A 83 -0.39 1.25 6.35
CA GLU A 83 -1.14 1.25 7.60
C GLU A 83 -2.65 1.09 7.35
N ASN A 84 -3.21 1.82 6.37
CA ASN A 84 -4.62 1.71 6.00
C ASN A 84 -4.93 0.30 5.47
N PHE A 85 -4.09 -0.21 4.56
CA PHE A 85 -4.25 -1.57 4.04
C PHE A 85 -4.24 -2.61 5.17
N THR A 86 -3.31 -2.46 6.12
CA THR A 86 -3.19 -3.39 7.25
C THR A 86 -4.41 -3.32 8.17
N THR A 87 -4.94 -2.11 8.42
CA THR A 87 -6.20 -1.91 9.14
C THR A 87 -7.37 -2.66 8.48
N MET A 88 -7.45 -2.69 7.15
CA MET A 88 -8.49 -3.43 6.42
C MET A 88 -8.39 -4.95 6.60
N LEU A 89 -7.28 -5.45 7.16
CA LEU A 89 -7.06 -6.87 7.46
C LEU A 89 -7.38 -7.22 8.91
N ILE A 90 -7.80 -6.26 9.74
CA ILE A 90 -8.29 -6.56 11.08
C ILE A 90 -9.63 -7.31 10.95
N PRO A 91 -9.86 -8.40 11.70
CA PRO A 91 -11.10 -9.16 11.62
C PRO A 91 -12.35 -8.30 11.90
N ASP A 92 -13.43 -8.57 11.17
CA ASP A 92 -14.72 -7.94 11.43
C ASP A 92 -15.18 -8.22 12.87
N GLY A 93 -15.74 -7.21 13.53
CA GLY A 93 -16.20 -7.32 14.92
C GLY A 93 -15.09 -7.27 15.97
N ASP A 94 -13.86 -6.85 15.61
CA ASP A 94 -12.80 -6.58 16.57
C ASP A 94 -13.25 -5.59 17.66
N GLN A 95 -13.08 -5.99 18.92
CA GLN A 95 -13.55 -5.24 20.08
C GLN A 95 -12.53 -4.19 20.56
N LEU A 96 -11.27 -4.28 20.11
CA LEU A 96 -10.21 -3.35 20.53
C LEU A 96 -10.20 -2.09 19.67
N LEU A 97 -10.50 -2.21 18.38
CA LEU A 97 -10.53 -1.09 17.44
C LEU A 97 -11.39 0.08 17.91
N PRO A 98 -12.67 -0.11 18.34
CA PRO A 98 -13.47 0.99 18.86
C PRO A 98 -12.84 1.69 20.08
N ILE A 99 -12.24 0.92 20.99
CA ILE A 99 -11.57 1.45 22.19
C ILE A 99 -10.34 2.28 21.80
N ILE A 100 -9.59 1.82 20.79
CA ILE A 100 -8.43 2.53 20.24
C ILE A 100 -8.90 3.83 19.59
N ASP A 101 -9.94 3.79 18.76
CA ASP A 101 -10.48 4.95 18.07
C ASP A 101 -10.97 6.03 19.06
N GLU A 102 -11.69 5.61 20.11
CA GLU A 102 -12.09 6.50 21.20
C GLU A 102 -10.87 7.08 21.94
N THR A 103 -9.85 6.26 22.20
CA THR A 103 -8.63 6.69 22.89
C THR A 103 -7.84 7.70 22.07
N LEU A 104 -7.65 7.44 20.77
CA LEU A 104 -6.97 8.35 19.84
C LEU A 104 -7.73 9.66 19.72
N SER A 105 -9.05 9.61 19.52
CA SER A 105 -9.91 10.79 19.44
C SER A 105 -9.79 11.66 20.70
N ARG A 106 -9.77 11.03 21.89
CA ARG A 106 -9.58 11.74 23.15
C ARG A 106 -8.21 12.42 23.24
N ILE A 107 -7.11 11.70 23.01
CA ILE A 107 -5.77 12.29 23.15
C ILE A 107 -5.48 13.35 22.08
N GLU A 108 -6.10 13.27 20.91
CA GLU A 108 -6.01 14.28 19.86
C GLU A 108 -6.82 15.53 20.23
N GLY A 109 -8.05 15.35 20.72
CA GLY A 109 -8.93 16.43 21.18
C GLY A 109 -8.40 17.17 22.41
N GLU A 110 -7.71 16.46 23.31
CA GLU A 110 -7.03 17.05 24.47
C GLU A 110 -5.61 17.59 24.14
N HIS A 111 -5.19 17.51 22.87
CA HIS A 111 -3.85 17.90 22.41
C HIS A 111 -2.69 17.22 23.17
N LEU A 112 -2.92 15.98 23.62
CA LEU A 112 -1.94 15.12 24.26
C LEU A 112 -1.17 14.25 23.27
N SER A 113 -1.67 14.11 22.03
CA SER A 113 -1.02 13.34 20.96
C SER A 113 0.36 13.92 20.61
N ARG A 114 1.40 13.11 20.72
CA ARG A 114 2.78 13.48 20.32
C ARG A 114 3.04 13.32 18.82
N TYR A 115 2.23 12.53 18.13
CA TYR A 115 2.28 12.36 16.70
C TYR A 115 1.43 13.44 16.00
N SER A 116 1.72 13.71 14.72
CA SER A 116 0.90 14.62 13.91
C SER A 116 -0.35 13.91 13.38
N HIS A 117 -1.40 14.65 13.03
CA HIS A 117 -2.62 14.06 12.44
C HIS A 117 -2.35 13.21 11.18
N LEU A 118 -1.29 13.50 10.43
CA LEU A 118 -0.84 12.68 9.28
C LEU A 118 -0.38 11.27 9.67
N HIS A 119 -0.12 11.02 10.94
CA HIS A 119 0.29 9.73 11.49
C HIS A 119 -0.82 9.07 12.32
N HIS A 120 -2.07 9.55 12.24
CA HIS A 120 -3.22 8.95 12.94
C HIS A 120 -3.35 7.45 12.66
N GLU A 121 -3.41 7.06 11.38
CA GLU A 121 -3.52 5.66 10.98
C GLU A 121 -2.36 4.80 11.46
N LYS A 122 -1.16 5.40 11.55
CA LYS A 122 0.02 4.74 12.11
C LYS A 122 -0.13 4.52 13.61
N ALA A 123 -0.59 5.52 14.36
CA ALA A 123 -0.88 5.36 15.78
C ALA A 123 -1.96 4.29 16.01
N ARG A 124 -3.00 4.28 15.18
CA ARG A 124 -4.11 3.33 15.22
C ARG A 124 -3.66 1.89 15.07
N ILE A 125 -3.06 1.51 13.95
CA ILE A 125 -2.66 0.13 13.71
C ILE A 125 -1.55 -0.32 14.67
N HIS A 126 -0.60 0.54 15.03
CA HIS A 126 0.46 0.16 15.96
C HIS A 126 -0.03 0.00 17.39
N THR A 127 -1.03 0.78 17.83
CA THR A 127 -1.68 0.57 19.14
C THR A 127 -2.44 -0.76 19.14
N TRP A 128 -3.18 -1.05 18.07
CA TRP A 128 -3.87 -2.33 17.92
C TRP A 128 -2.89 -3.51 17.98
N LEU A 129 -1.75 -3.43 17.26
CA LEU A 129 -0.68 -4.44 17.30
C LEU A 129 0.00 -4.54 18.68
N ALA A 130 0.08 -3.43 19.43
CA ALA A 130 0.63 -3.44 20.79
C ALA A 130 -0.28 -4.14 21.80
N TRP A 131 -1.58 -4.26 21.52
CA TRP A 131 -2.56 -4.90 22.40
C TRP A 131 -2.85 -6.36 22.04
N GLN A 132 -2.14 -6.92 21.06
CA GLN A 132 -2.24 -8.34 20.72
C GLN A 132 -1.49 -9.23 21.72
N GLU A 133 -1.75 -10.55 21.67
CA GLU A 133 -1.11 -11.55 22.54
C GLU A 133 0.43 -11.44 22.56
N THR A 134 1.04 -11.15 21.42
CA THR A 134 2.45 -10.72 21.34
C THR A 134 2.48 -9.23 20.99
N PRO A 135 2.71 -8.34 21.97
CA PRO A 135 2.74 -6.91 21.75
C PRO A 135 3.79 -6.48 20.73
N GLY A 136 3.40 -5.55 19.85
CA GLY A 136 4.33 -4.77 19.04
C GLY A 136 5.01 -5.56 17.91
N ILE A 137 4.43 -6.70 17.50
CA ILE A 137 4.97 -7.44 16.36
C ILE A 137 4.85 -6.62 15.07
N PRO A 138 5.82 -6.74 14.14
CA PRO A 138 5.71 -6.09 12.84
C PRO A 138 4.48 -6.57 12.05
N MET A 139 3.85 -5.68 11.27
CA MET A 139 2.64 -5.97 10.49
C MET A 139 2.74 -7.26 9.65
N GLY A 140 3.87 -7.45 8.94
CA GLY A 140 4.09 -8.66 8.14
C GLY A 140 4.09 -9.96 8.97
N ARG A 141 4.47 -9.90 10.25
CA ARG A 141 4.42 -11.06 11.17
C ARG A 141 3.04 -11.23 11.80
N ALA A 142 2.22 -10.18 11.85
CA ALA A 142 0.86 -10.25 12.38
C ALA A 142 -0.06 -11.12 11.52
N ILE A 143 0.18 -11.17 10.20
CA ILE A 143 -0.47 -12.12 9.30
C ILE A 143 -0.10 -13.56 9.66
N THR A 144 1.20 -13.86 9.83
CA THR A 144 1.66 -15.21 10.21
C THR A 144 1.14 -15.66 11.58
N ARG A 145 0.95 -14.71 12.51
CA ARG A 145 0.37 -14.95 13.84
C ARG A 145 -1.16 -15.04 13.84
N LYS A 146 -1.81 -14.85 12.69
CA LYS A 146 -3.27 -14.85 12.51
C LYS A 146 -4.00 -13.78 13.33
N TYR A 147 -3.32 -12.70 13.71
CA TYR A 147 -3.99 -11.53 14.28
C TYR A 147 -4.73 -10.78 13.17
N LEU A 148 -4.09 -10.65 12.00
CA LEU A 148 -4.72 -10.14 10.79
C LEU A 148 -5.31 -11.30 9.99
N THR A 149 -6.48 -11.07 9.40
CA THR A 149 -7.13 -12.00 8.47
C THR A 149 -6.71 -11.74 7.02
N THR A 150 -6.73 -12.79 6.20
CA THR A 150 -6.49 -12.70 4.75
C THR A 150 -7.77 -12.89 3.94
N THR A 151 -8.94 -12.96 4.60
CA THR A 151 -10.25 -13.12 3.96
C THR A 151 -10.80 -11.87 3.25
N PRO A 152 -10.43 -10.62 3.61
CA PRO A 152 -10.96 -9.45 2.92
C PRO A 152 -10.66 -9.49 1.42
N PRO A 153 -11.61 -9.10 0.54
CA PRO A 153 -11.41 -9.12 -0.91
C PRO A 153 -10.17 -8.36 -1.37
N ILE A 154 -9.80 -7.30 -0.65
CA ILE A 154 -8.62 -6.51 -0.97
C ILE A 154 -7.30 -7.30 -0.81
N CYS A 155 -7.23 -8.20 0.17
CA CYS A 155 -6.07 -9.06 0.37
C CYS A 155 -5.94 -10.03 -0.82
N THR A 156 -7.06 -10.60 -1.24
CA THR A 156 -7.12 -11.48 -2.41
C THR A 156 -6.68 -10.75 -3.68
N ALA A 157 -7.22 -9.56 -3.96
CA ALA A 157 -6.86 -8.76 -5.12
C ALA A 157 -5.35 -8.42 -5.14
N PHE A 158 -4.79 -8.03 -4.00
CA PHE A 158 -3.36 -7.75 -3.88
C PHE A 158 -2.49 -9.00 -4.16
N VAL A 159 -2.89 -10.16 -3.62
CA VAL A 159 -2.20 -11.43 -3.86
C VAL A 159 -2.33 -11.88 -5.31
N GLU A 160 -3.49 -11.69 -5.93
CA GLU A 160 -3.72 -11.99 -7.34
C GLU A 160 -2.85 -11.11 -8.24
N TRP A 161 -2.74 -9.82 -7.96
CA TRP A 161 -1.81 -8.92 -8.65
C TRP A 161 -0.36 -9.40 -8.56
N LEU A 162 0.11 -9.78 -7.36
CA LEU A 162 1.46 -10.34 -7.17
C LEU A 162 1.66 -11.62 -7.99
N ARG A 163 0.67 -12.53 -7.98
CA ARG A 163 0.71 -13.78 -8.75
C ARG A 163 0.73 -13.51 -10.26
N GLN A 164 -0.08 -12.58 -10.74
CA GLN A 164 -0.08 -12.20 -12.16
C GLN A 164 1.24 -11.55 -12.57
N LEU A 165 1.86 -10.76 -11.69
CA LEU A 165 3.10 -10.05 -11.98
C LEU A 165 4.36 -10.95 -11.94
N PHE A 166 4.42 -11.91 -11.03
CA PHE A 166 5.64 -12.72 -10.81
C PHE A 166 5.50 -14.21 -11.13
N GLY A 167 4.27 -14.73 -11.24
CA GLY A 167 3.99 -16.10 -11.68
C GLY A 167 4.09 -16.23 -13.19
#